data_AF-A0A1F8MWB8-F1
#
_entry.id   AF-A0A1F8MWB8-F1
#
_cell.length_a   1.000
_cell.length_b   1.000
_cell.length_c   1.000
_cell.angle_alpha   90.00
_cell.angle_beta   90.00
_cell.angle_gamma   90.00
#
_symmetry.space_group_name_H-M   'P 1'
#
loop_
_entity.id
_entity.type
_entity.pdbx_description
1 polymer ?
#
loop_
_entity_poly.entity_id
_entity_poly.type
_entity_poly.pdbx_seq_one_letter_code
_entity_poly.pdbx_strand_id
1 'polypeptide(L)'
;MELEETKAIPWRWRRWGWRRGLRNRGMIDISQDPKTGEFVLIAVKNIRRKRLVSYWPEIMWRGWGSKEEVLKESKRLLEEMLLV
;
A
#
# COMPACT_ATOMS: atom_id res chain seq x y z
N MET A 1 4.64 15.08 2.31
CA MET A 1 3.44 14.24 2.09
C MET A 1 2.90 13.75 3.42
N GLU A 2 1.61 13.96 3.68
CA GLU A 2 0.90 13.38 4.82
C GLU A 2 0.27 12.04 4.40
N LEU A 3 0.43 11.00 5.22
CA LEU A 3 -0.15 9.69 4.96
C LEU A 3 -1.41 9.55 5.81
N GLU A 4 -2.55 9.34 5.17
CA GLU A 4 -3.77 9.01 5.88
C GLU A 4 -3.80 7.50 6.16
N GLU A 5 -3.85 7.14 7.44
CA GLU A 5 -4.19 5.78 7.86
C GLU A 5 -5.71 5.62 7.74
N THR A 6 -6.14 4.79 6.80
CA THR A 6 -7.55 4.60 6.50
C THR A 6 -7.97 3.19 6.85
N LYS A 7 -9.20 3.01 7.37
CA LYS A 7 -9.79 1.68 7.48
C LYS A 7 -9.90 1.11 6.07
N ALA A 8 -9.37 -0.10 5.89
CA ALA A 8 -9.38 -0.80 4.62
C ALA A 8 -10.79 -0.76 3.99
N ILE A 9 -10.89 -0.21 2.78
CA ILE A 9 -12.13 -0.23 2.01
C ILE A 9 -12.08 -1.51 1.15
N PRO A 10 -13.16 -2.31 1.08
CA PRO A 10 -13.19 -3.51 0.24
C PRO A 10 -13.25 -3.12 -1.24
N TRP A 11 -12.12 -2.72 -1.80
CA TRP A 11 -11.95 -2.66 -3.24
C TRP A 11 -12.02 -4.08 -3.79
N ARG A 12 -12.68 -4.27 -4.93
CA ARG A 12 -12.80 -5.58 -5.58
C ARG A 12 -11.42 -5.96 -6.13
N TRP A 13 -10.58 -6.55 -5.28
CA TRP A 13 -9.21 -7.00 -5.56
C TRP A 13 -9.17 -8.08 -6.66
N ARG A 14 -9.47 -7.74 -7.91
CA ARG A 14 -9.53 -8.71 -9.02
C ARG A 14 -8.27 -8.78 -9.88
N ARG A 15 -7.34 -7.83 -9.79
CA ARG A 15 -6.20 -7.82 -10.72
C ARG A 15 -5.02 -6.97 -10.27
N TRP A 16 -4.38 -7.34 -9.17
CA TRP A 16 -3.03 -6.88 -8.90
C TRP A 16 -2.16 -8.11 -8.66
N GLY A 17 -1.23 -8.33 -9.60
CA GLY A 17 -0.32 -9.46 -9.57
C GLY A 17 0.46 -9.42 -8.26
N TRP A 18 0.42 -10.53 -7.53
CA TRP A 18 1.17 -10.75 -6.31
C TRP A 18 2.66 -10.59 -6.61
N ARG A 19 3.21 -9.37 -6.48
CA ARG A 19 4.64 -9.16 -6.54
C ARG A 19 5.21 -9.46 -5.16
N ARG A 20 5.96 -10.57 -5.14
CA ARG A 20 6.89 -11.10 -4.12
C ARG A 20 6.71 -10.55 -2.71
N GLY A 21 6.17 -11.43 -1.87
CA GLY A 21 5.76 -11.17 -0.50
C GLY A 21 6.87 -10.64 0.39
N LEU A 22 6.55 -9.51 1.03
CA LEU A 22 7.09 -9.14 2.32
C LEU A 22 6.72 -10.24 3.33
N ARG A 23 7.59 -10.48 4.33
CA ARG A 23 7.44 -11.55 5.33
C ARG A 23 6.07 -11.51 6.02
N ASN A 24 5.64 -10.31 6.36
CA ASN A 24 4.25 -9.99 6.64
C ASN A 24 3.60 -9.72 5.30
N ARG A 25 2.47 -10.38 4.98
CA ARG A 25 1.68 -10.25 3.74
C ARG A 25 1.26 -8.80 3.45
N GLY A 26 2.20 -7.91 3.24
CA GLY A 26 2.04 -6.49 2.98
C GLY A 26 2.38 -6.21 1.53
N MET A 27 1.97 -5.03 1.07
CA MET A 27 2.13 -4.60 -0.30
C MET A 27 2.36 -3.10 -0.31
N ILE A 28 3.24 -2.65 -1.18
CA ILE A 28 3.44 -1.24 -1.50
C ILE A 28 3.21 -1.09 -3.00
N ASP A 29 2.37 -0.13 -3.37
CA ASP A 29 2.07 0.25 -4.73
C ASP A 29 2.32 1.74 -4.91
N ILE A 30 2.93 2.09 -6.05
CA ILE A 30 3.23 3.46 -6.44
C ILE A 30 2.68 3.66 -7.85
N SER A 31 1.78 4.61 -7.99
CA SER A 31 1.20 4.98 -9.28
C SER A 31 1.33 6.47 -9.52
N GLN A 32 1.52 6.89 -10.77
CA GLN A 32 1.49 8.30 -11.13
C GLN A 32 0.10 8.65 -11.67
N ASP A 33 -0.50 9.73 -11.18
CA ASP A 33 -1.72 10.29 -11.76
C ASP A 33 -1.36 10.97 -13.09
N PRO A 34 -1.89 10.51 -14.24
CA PRO A 34 -1.53 11.06 -15.55
C PRO A 34 -2.09 12.46 -15.80
N LYS A 35 -3.05 12.93 -15.00
CA LYS A 35 -3.67 14.26 -15.12
C LYS A 35 -2.94 15.31 -14.28
N THR A 36 -2.59 14.96 -13.04
CA THR A 36 -1.93 15.90 -12.12
C THR A 36 -0.42 15.77 -12.12
N GLY A 37 0.12 14.64 -12.60
CA GLY A 37 1.55 14.32 -12.55
C GLY A 37 2.03 13.90 -11.15
N GLU A 38 1.15 13.94 -10.15
CA GLU A 38 1.44 13.56 -8.77
C GLU A 38 1.59 12.05 -8.63
N PHE A 39 2.40 11.63 -7.66
CA PHE A 39 2.57 10.23 -7.32
C PHE A 39 1.67 9.87 -6.15
N VAL A 40 1.00 8.73 -6.27
CA VAL A 40 0.17 8.12 -5.23
C VAL A 40 0.92 6.93 -4.66
N LEU A 41 1.04 6.91 -3.34
CA LEU A 41 1.56 5.78 -2.57
C LEU A 41 0.39 5.07 -1.90
N ILE A 42 0.28 3.76 -2.12
CA ILE A 42 -0.62 2.89 -1.37
C ILE A 42 0.23 1.82 -0.70
N ALA A 43 0.15 1.73 0.61
CA ALA A 43 0.84 0.71 1.37
C ALA A 43 -0.15 -0.03 2.26
N VAL A 44 0.00 -1.33 2.39
CA VAL A 44 -0.85 -2.17 3.24
C VAL A 44 -0.01 -3.16 4.02
N LYS A 45 -0.38 -3.39 5.28
CA LYS A 45 0.28 -4.32 6.18
C LYS A 45 -0.71 -5.36 6.70
N ASN A 46 -0.21 -6.57 6.96
CA ASN A 46 -0.95 -7.69 7.53
C ASN A 46 -2.23 -8.06 6.77
N ILE A 47 -2.12 -8.36 5.46
CA ILE A 47 -3.26 -8.84 4.70
C ILE A 47 -3.69 -10.23 5.22
N ARG A 48 -4.83 -10.26 5.93
CA ARG A 48 -5.47 -11.49 6.41
C ARG A 48 -6.51 -11.98 5.42
N ARG A 49 -6.60 -13.30 5.28
CA ARG A 49 -7.67 -13.96 4.52
C ARG A 49 -8.87 -14.13 5.44
N LYS A 50 -10.01 -13.49 5.14
CA LYS A 50 -11.28 -13.77 5.84
C LYS A 50 -12.13 -14.78 5.04
N ARG A 51 -12.61 -15.81 5.76
CA ARG A 51 -13.44 -16.98 5.40
C ARG A 51 -13.85 -17.16 3.91
N LEU A 52 -14.55 -16.20 3.31
CA LEU A 52 -15.03 -16.09 1.92
C LEU A 52 -14.00 -16.15 0.78
N VAL A 53 -13.56 -14.97 0.33
CA VAL A 53 -12.73 -14.73 -0.87
C VAL A 53 -11.97 -13.39 -0.73
N SER A 54 -11.91 -12.82 0.48
CA SER A 54 -11.52 -11.42 0.67
C SER A 54 -10.20 -11.33 1.44
N TYR A 55 -9.21 -10.75 0.77
CA TYR A 55 -7.97 -10.27 1.36
C TYR A 55 -8.25 -8.91 2.01
N TRP A 56 -8.07 -8.81 3.33
CA TRP A 56 -8.31 -7.61 4.10
C TRP A 56 -7.02 -7.18 4.78
N PRO A 57 -6.46 -6.00 4.45
CA PRO A 57 -5.35 -5.45 5.20
C PRO A 57 -5.83 -4.95 6.56
N GLU A 58 -4.98 -5.06 7.58
CA GLU A 58 -5.24 -4.47 8.90
C GLU A 58 -4.97 -2.98 8.90
N ILE A 59 -3.87 -2.58 8.25
CA ILE A 59 -3.42 -1.20 8.16
C ILE A 59 -3.25 -0.87 6.68
N MET A 60 -3.74 0.31 6.30
CA MET A 60 -3.62 0.86 4.96
C MET A 60 -3.23 2.32 5.06
N TRP A 61 -2.13 2.68 4.40
CA TRP A 61 -1.69 4.04 4.21
C TRP A 61 -1.94 4.48 2.78
N ARG A 62 -2.39 5.72 2.63
CA ARG A 62 -2.52 6.38 1.33
C ARG A 62 -1.97 7.79 1.43
N GLY A 63 -1.20 8.21 0.42
CA GLY A 63 -0.75 9.59 0.30
C GLY A 63 -0.45 9.96 -1.14
N TRP A 64 -0.40 11.27 -1.37
CA TRP A 64 -0.05 11.89 -2.64
C TRP A 64 1.12 12.84 -2.44
N GLY A 65 2.03 12.88 -3.40
CA GLY A 65 3.15 13.81 -3.34
C GLY A 65 4.05 13.76 -4.58
N SER A 66 5.16 14.47 -4.48
CA SER A 66 6.22 14.40 -5.47
C SER A 66 6.88 13.01 -5.49
N LYS A 67 7.61 12.71 -6.57
CA LYS A 67 8.33 11.45 -6.72
C LYS A 67 9.30 11.20 -5.57
N GLU A 68 10.04 12.24 -5.17
CA GLU A 68 11.03 12.18 -4.10
C GLU A 68 10.38 11.88 -2.75
N GLU A 69 9.25 12.53 -2.44
CA GLU A 69 8.49 12.27 -1.22
C GLU A 69 7.93 10.85 -1.17
N VAL A 70 7.29 10.42 -2.26
CA VAL A 70 6.73 9.06 -2.36
C VAL A 70 7.82 8.00 -2.25
N LEU A 71 8.98 8.21 -2.87
CA LEU A 71 10.12 7.30 -2.75
C LEU A 71 10.67 7.25 -1.31
N LYS A 72 10.82 8.40 -0.65
CA LYS A 72 11.28 8.45 0.75
C LYS A 72 10.32 7.70 1.68
N GLU A 73 9.02 7.95 1.54
CA GLU A 73 8.00 7.32 2.38
C GLU A 73 7.84 5.82 2.07
N SER A 74 7.95 5.41 0.81
CA SER A 74 7.90 3.99 0.43
C SER A 74 9.02 3.17 1.08
N LYS A 75 10.23 3.73 1.19
CA LYS A 75 11.36 3.10 1.87
C LYS A 75 11.12 2.98 3.37
N ARG A 76 10.61 4.04 4.01
CA ARG A 76 10.25 4.03 5.43
C ARG A 76 9.22 2.94 5.74
N LEU A 77 8.17 2.85 4.92
CA LEU A 77 7.12 1.83 5.08
C LEU A 77 7.65 0.42 4.78
N LEU A 78 8.54 0.27 3.81
CA LEU A 78 9.17 -1.02 3.50
C LEU A 78 9.99 -1.53 4.69
N GLU A 79 10.78 -0.67 5.32
CA GLU A 79 11.54 -1.00 6.54
C GLU A 79 10.60 -1.41 7.68
N GLU A 80 9.53 -0.65 7.91
CA GLU A 80 8.53 -0.95 8.93
C GLU A 80 7.75 -2.26 8.68
N MET A 81 7.63 -2.67 7.42
CA MET A 81 7.00 -3.93 7.04
C MET A 81 7.95 -5.13 7.11
N LEU A 82 9.26 -4.91 6.94
CA LEU A 82 10.31 -5.94 6.96
C LEU A 82 10.87 -6.25 8.36
N LEU A 83 10.87 -5.27 9.27
CA LEU A 83 11.43 -5.41 10.63
C LEU A 83 10.50 -6.13 11.63
N VAL A 84 9.48 -6.84 11.15
CA VAL A 84 8.56 -7.66 11.97
C VAL A 84 8.59 -9.11 11.52
#